data_AF-A0A246KZH3-F1
#
_entry.id   AF-A0A246KZH3-F1
#
_cell.length_a   1.000
_cell.length_b   1.000
_cell.length_c   1.000
_cell.angle_alpha   90.00
_cell.angle_beta   90.00
_cell.angle_gamma   90.00
#
_symmetry.space_group_name_H-M   'P 1'
#
loop_
_entity.id
_entity.type
_entity.pdbx_description
1 polymer ?
#
loop_
_entity_poly.entity_id
_entity_poly.type
_entity_poly.pdbx_seq_one_letter_code
_entity_poly.pdbx_strand_id
1 'polypeptide(L)'
;MTATGEVLDLERMRADVARVLECTPAEIGDDDNLIDLDLDSMRMLGLVLAWGNTGLPLEFSQLAEHTTLRQWWGVVQHLQAAQHA
;
A
#
# COMPACT_ATOMS: atom_id res chain seq x y z
N MET A 1 5.63 -1.95 -21.55
CA MET A 1 6.53 -2.02 -20.38
C MET A 1 5.83 -2.89 -19.36
N THR A 2 6.46 -4.00 -19.00
CA THR A 2 5.92 -5.15 -18.26
C THR A 2 5.26 -4.75 -16.95
N ALA A 3 3.93 -4.90 -16.85
CA ALA A 3 3.24 -4.94 -15.58
C ALA A 3 3.51 -6.32 -14.96
N THR A 4 4.58 -6.42 -14.17
CA THR A 4 4.86 -7.62 -13.36
C THR A 4 3.76 -7.72 -12.31
N GLY A 5 2.74 -8.53 -12.61
CA GLY A 5 1.57 -8.77 -11.77
C GLY A 5 1.79 -9.79 -10.67
N GLU A 6 3.01 -9.95 -10.14
CA GLU A 6 3.32 -11.13 -9.30
C GLU A 6 3.55 -10.81 -7.82
N VAL A 7 4.05 -9.62 -7.47
CA VAL A 7 4.36 -9.27 -6.07
C VAL A 7 4.19 -7.75 -5.85
N LEU A 8 3.37 -7.36 -4.87
CA LEU A 8 3.35 -6.00 -4.33
C LEU A 8 4.63 -5.83 -3.49
N ASP A 9 5.44 -4.80 -3.76
CA ASP A 9 6.64 -4.45 -2.98
C ASP A 9 6.48 -3.07 -2.30
N LEU A 10 7.24 -2.81 -1.23
CA LEU A 10 7.27 -1.52 -0.53
C LEU A 10 7.47 -0.34 -1.48
N GLU A 11 8.39 -0.45 -2.45
CA GLU A 11 8.65 0.64 -3.41
C GLU A 11 7.43 0.93 -4.29
N ARG A 12 6.72 -0.12 -4.72
CA ARG A 12 5.50 -0.01 -5.50
C ARG A 12 4.38 0.61 -4.67
N MET A 13 4.23 0.15 -3.44
CA MET A 13 3.25 0.66 -2.50
C MET A 13 3.47 2.16 -2.25
N ARG A 14 4.73 2.56 -2.01
CA ARG A 14 5.15 3.96 -1.87
C ARG A 14 4.82 4.77 -3.12
N ALA A 15 5.12 4.23 -4.30
CA ALA A 15 4.85 4.90 -5.57
C ALA A 15 3.33 5.08 -5.82
N ASP A 16 2.52 4.08 -5.49
CA ASP A 16 1.06 4.16 -5.59
C ASP A 16 0.51 5.22 -4.62
N VAL A 17 0.96 5.21 -3.36
CA VAL A 17 0.57 6.24 -2.37
C VAL A 17 1.00 7.63 -2.84
N ALA A 18 2.25 7.81 -3.28
CA ALA A 18 2.76 9.10 -3.77
C ALA A 18 1.98 9.62 -4.98
N ARG A 19 1.63 8.73 -5.91
CA ARG A 19 0.77 9.07 -7.05
C ARG A 19 -0.59 9.58 -6.60
N VAL A 20 -1.16 8.94 -5.58
CA VAL A 20 -2.46 9.31 -5.03
C VAL A 20 -2.37 10.58 -4.19
N LEU A 21 -1.27 10.85 -3.50
CA LEU A 21 -1.02 12.09 -2.76
C LEU A 21 -0.48 13.22 -3.64
N GLU A 22 -0.29 12.98 -4.93
CA GLU A 22 0.28 13.92 -5.90
C GLU A 22 1.65 14.47 -5.47
N CYS A 23 2.43 13.65 -4.75
CA CYS A 23 3.75 13.98 -4.22
C CYS A 23 4.82 13.01 -4.76
N THR A 24 6.08 13.21 -4.36
CA THR A 24 7.15 12.30 -4.73
C THR A 24 7.29 11.16 -3.71
N PRO A 25 7.61 9.92 -4.14
CA PRO A 25 7.79 8.80 -3.21
C PRO A 25 8.94 9.03 -2.22
N ALA A 26 9.91 9.89 -2.57
CA ALA A 26 11.01 10.26 -1.68
C ALA A 26 10.56 11.14 -0.49
N GLU A 27 9.40 11.79 -0.57
CA GLU A 27 8.82 12.59 0.51
C GLU A 27 8.03 11.73 1.51
N ILE A 28 7.73 10.48 1.17
CA ILE A 28 6.99 9.56 2.04
C ILE A 28 7.97 8.67 2.79
N GLY A 29 8.25 9.00 4.06
CA GLY A 29 9.02 8.13 4.94
C GLY A 29 8.27 6.84 5.29
N ASP A 30 9.01 5.79 5.64
CA ASP A 30 8.40 4.50 6.02
C ASP A 30 7.58 4.61 7.32
N ASP A 31 7.97 5.52 8.21
CA ASP A 31 7.33 5.81 9.49
C ASP A 31 6.49 7.10 9.47
N ASP A 32 6.34 7.72 8.30
CA ASP A 32 5.46 8.89 8.14
C ASP A 32 3.99 8.49 8.24
N ASN A 33 3.21 9.36 8.88
CA ASN A 33 1.78 9.19 9.00
C ASN A 33 1.12 9.63 7.70
N LEU A 34 0.65 8.67 6.91
CA LEU A 34 0.02 8.91 5.61
C LEU A 34 -1.22 9.81 5.75
N ILE A 35 -1.97 9.70 6.86
CA ILE A 35 -3.15 10.53 7.11
C ILE A 35 -2.76 12.01 7.29
N ASP A 36 -1.60 12.26 7.89
CA ASP A 36 -1.04 13.62 8.03
C ASP A 36 -0.58 14.16 6.67
N LEU A 37 -0.19 13.27 5.75
CA LEU A 37 0.17 13.57 4.36
C LEU A 37 -1.06 13.74 3.43
N ASP A 38 -2.25 13.99 3.96
CA ASP A 38 -3.52 14.15 3.20
C ASP A 38 -4.05 12.84 2.58
N LEU A 39 -3.69 11.69 3.14
CA LEU A 39 -4.28 10.42 2.72
C LEU A 39 -5.71 10.26 3.28
N ASP A 40 -6.70 10.46 2.42
CA ASP A 40 -8.10 10.25 2.76
C ASP A 40 -8.54 8.78 2.66
N SER A 41 -9.66 8.43 3.32
CA SER A 41 -10.29 7.11 3.20
C SER A 41 -10.64 6.73 1.75
N MET A 42 -11.03 7.70 0.90
CA MET A 42 -11.35 7.43 -0.51
C MET A 42 -10.12 7.04 -1.31
N ARG A 43 -9.01 7.78 -1.11
CA ARG A 43 -7.71 7.53 -1.73
C ARG A 43 -7.17 6.15 -1.32
N MET A 44 -7.26 5.87 -0.02
CA MET A 44 -6.91 4.58 0.57
C MET A 44 -7.73 3.41 0.02
N LEU A 45 -9.05 3.57 -0.11
CA LEU A 45 -9.91 2.54 -0.69
C LEU A 45 -9.50 2.23 -2.15
N GLY A 46 -9.14 3.25 -2.93
CA GLY A 46 -8.62 3.09 -4.28
C GLY A 46 -7.34 2.26 -4.34
N LEU A 47 -6.41 2.49 -3.41
CA LEU A 47 -5.17 1.72 -3.28
C LEU A 47 -5.46 0.25 -2.93
N VAL A 48 -6.30 0.01 -1.93
CA VAL A 48 -6.72 -1.35 -1.52
C VAL A 48 -7.32 -2.11 -2.70
N LEU A 49 -8.20 -1.49 -3.48
CA LEU A 49 -8.82 -2.09 -4.66
C LEU A 49 -7.79 -2.41 -5.76
N ALA A 50 -6.84 -1.51 -6.00
CA ALA A 50 -5.77 -1.71 -6.98
C ALA A 50 -4.85 -2.88 -6.58
N TRP A 51 -4.53 -3.00 -5.30
CA TRP A 51 -3.72 -4.09 -4.76
C TRP A 51 -4.49 -5.41 -4.64
N GLY A 52 -5.79 -5.37 -4.34
CA GLY A 52 -6.65 -6.56 -4.37
C GLY A 52 -6.72 -7.24 -5.74
N ASN A 53 -6.51 -6.47 -6.83
CA ASN A 53 -6.41 -7.04 -8.18
C ASN A 53 -5.16 -7.91 -8.40
N THR A 54 -4.19 -7.94 -7.47
CA THR A 54 -3.06 -8.88 -7.52
C THR A 54 -3.39 -10.25 -6.92
N GLY A 55 -4.63 -10.47 -6.44
CA GLY A 55 -5.04 -11.70 -5.77
C GLY A 55 -4.74 -11.74 -4.26
N LEU A 56 -4.10 -10.69 -3.73
CA LEU A 56 -3.88 -10.51 -2.30
C LEU A 56 -5.24 -10.27 -1.61
N PRO A 57 -5.61 -11.04 -0.56
CA PRO A 57 -6.82 -10.80 0.23
C PRO A 57 -6.59 -9.63 1.21
N LEU A 58 -6.25 -8.46 0.65
CA LEU A 58 -5.93 -7.25 1.38
C LEU A 58 -7.20 -6.44 1.61
N GLU A 59 -7.53 -6.19 2.88
CA GLU A 59 -8.74 -5.48 3.27
C GLU A 59 -8.44 -4.05 3.72
N PHE A 60 -9.38 -3.13 3.45
CA PHE A 60 -9.26 -1.74 3.89
C PHE A 60 -9.09 -1.65 5.41
N SER A 61 -9.83 -2.46 6.18
CA SER A 61 -9.77 -2.45 7.64
C SER A 61 -8.37 -2.73 8.17
N GLN A 62 -7.64 -3.67 7.56
CA GLN A 62 -6.27 -4.01 7.97
C GLN A 62 -5.31 -2.85 7.75
N LEU A 63 -5.48 -2.12 6.65
CA LEU A 63 -4.68 -0.93 6.39
C LEU A 63 -5.15 0.26 7.24
N ALA A 64 -6.45 0.40 7.52
CA ALA A 64 -7.00 1.54 8.24
C ALA A 64 -6.63 1.55 9.73
N GLU A 65 -6.30 0.39 10.29
CA GLU A 65 -5.69 0.26 11.62
C GLU A 65 -4.24 0.76 11.67
N HIS A 66 -3.64 1.03 10.51
CA HIS A 66 -2.26 1.43 10.36
C HIS A 66 -2.16 2.76 9.62
N THR A 67 -1.34 3.68 10.11
CA THR A 67 -1.18 4.99 9.48
C THR A 67 0.15 5.18 8.80
N THR A 68 1.06 4.20 8.88
CA THR A 68 2.40 4.29 8.31
C THR A 68 2.64 3.25 7.23
N LEU A 69 3.47 3.61 6.26
CA LEU A 69 3.81 2.75 5.12
C LEU A 69 4.48 1.45 5.58
N ARG A 70 5.35 1.51 6.60
CA ARG A 70 6.01 0.35 7.21
C ARG A 70 5.01 -0.68 7.74
N GLN A 71 3.95 -0.23 8.41
CA GLN A 71 2.93 -1.12 8.97
C GLN A 71 2.09 -1.76 7.87
N TRP A 72 1.68 -0.97 6.87
CA TRP A 72 0.98 -1.48 5.70
C TRP A 72 1.79 -2.56 4.99
N TRP A 73 3.09 -2.34 4.85
CA TRP A 73 4.00 -3.30 4.23
C TRP A 73 4.09 -4.60 5.02
N GLY A 74 4.12 -4.53 6.35
CA GLY A 74 4.08 -5.71 7.21
C GLY A 74 2.84 -6.58 6.99
N VAL A 75 1.67 -5.97 6.81
CA VAL A 75 0.42 -6.68 6.48
C VAL A 75 0.55 -7.39 5.14
N VAL A 76 1.01 -6.68 4.10
CA VAL A 76 1.20 -7.26 2.76
C VAL A 76 2.18 -8.42 2.79
N GLN A 77 3.32 -8.28 3.45
CA GLN A 77 4.31 -9.37 3.58
C GLN A 77 3.72 -10.60 4.25
N HIS A 78 2.90 -10.41 5.30
CA HIS A 78 2.21 -11.51 5.97
C HIS A 78 1.24 -12.23 5.03
N LEU A 79 0.43 -11.48 4.27
CA LEU A 79 -0.52 -12.03 3.30
C LEU A 79 0.17 -12.72 2.12
N GLN A 80 1.31 -12.21 1.66
CA GLN A 80 2.11 -12.84 0.61
C GLN A 80 2.70 -14.16 1.11
N ALA A 81 3.32 -14.17 2.29
CA ALA A 81 3.86 -15.38 2.89
C ALA A 81 2.80 -16.48 3.06
N ALA A 82 1.57 -16.10 3.42
CA ALA A 82 0.44 -17.03 3.55
C ALA A 82 -0.08 -17.58 2.20
N GLN A 83 0.11 -16.87 1.09
CA GLN A 83 -0.31 -17.32 -0.25
C GLN A 83 0.70 -18.24 -0.94
N HIS A 84 1.98 -18.11 -0.59
CA HIS A 84 3.06 -18.93 -1.13
C HIS A 84 3.32 -20.23 -0.34
N ALA A 85 2.57 -20.47 0.75
CA ALA A 85 2.66 -21.65 1.61
C ALA A 85 1.64 -22.73 1.20
#